data_AF-A0AB33WW69-F1
#
_entry.id   AF-A0AB33WW69-F1
#
_cell.length_a   1.000
_cell.length_b   1.000
_cell.length_c   1.000
_cell.angle_alpha   90.00
_cell.angle_beta   90.00
_cell.angle_gamma   90.00
#
_symmetry.space_group_name_H-M   'P 1'
#
loop_
_entity.id
_entity.type
_entity.pdbx_description
1 polymer ?
#
loop_
_entity_poly.entity_id
_entity_poly.type
_entity_poly.pdbx_seq_one_letter_code
_entity_poly.pdbx_strand_id
1 'polypeptide(L)'
;MKVVIAALGLLMLSGCATNGSSAWSKQACSKLDSDQELSLSLADDMIGEGKLHAGLANLQRLPEDLPQVRMRKAKVYRQLGQSDAEPLYRSLLSTCLAAEGEHGLGQLAASRHDNALALEHLKRAARLSPTDEKIRNDLGVVYLNQGDTRQARFEFLTAMELKQDDQLATLNLVTLLIYQGNWKQASDLVNRAGLKPEQVTNAKERAEKLRNAVKKSANGQAVSATDSSPSSVNQPITQR
;
A
#
# COMPACT_ATOMS: atom_id res chain seq x y z
N MET A 1 -64.48 36.84 -46.81
CA MET A 1 -63.40 37.79 -46.46
C MET A 1 -62.54 37.10 -45.41
N LYS A 2 -61.33 36.63 -45.79
CA LYS A 2 -60.02 37.20 -45.36
C LYS A 2 -59.83 37.06 -43.83
N VAL A 3 -58.83 36.40 -43.24
CA VAL A 3 -57.40 36.27 -43.56
C VAL A 3 -56.81 35.02 -42.87
N VAL A 4 -55.84 34.40 -43.56
CA VAL A 4 -54.90 33.36 -43.13
C VAL A 4 -53.82 33.94 -42.20
N ILE A 5 -53.48 33.28 -41.08
CA ILE A 5 -52.13 33.39 -40.50
C ILE A 5 -51.65 31.99 -40.06
N ALA A 6 -50.56 31.57 -40.70
CA ALA A 6 -49.77 30.40 -40.37
C ALA A 6 -48.87 30.68 -39.16
N ALA A 7 -48.70 29.68 -38.29
CA ALA A 7 -47.57 29.61 -37.36
C ALA A 7 -47.02 28.18 -37.37
N LEU A 8 -45.90 28.02 -38.08
CA LEU A 8 -44.99 26.88 -37.98
C LEU A 8 -44.28 26.91 -36.63
N GLY A 9 -44.04 25.72 -36.08
CA GLY A 9 -42.81 25.42 -35.33
C GLY A 9 -42.92 25.41 -33.81
N LEU A 10 -42.95 24.21 -33.22
CA LEU A 10 -41.78 23.60 -32.57
C LEU A 10 -42.20 22.22 -32.03
N LEU A 11 -41.69 21.16 -32.67
CA LEU A 11 -41.68 19.82 -32.08
C LEU A 11 -40.68 19.85 -30.92
N MET A 12 -41.20 19.91 -29.69
CA MET A 12 -40.41 19.68 -28.49
C MET A 12 -40.02 18.20 -28.43
N LEU A 13 -38.83 17.88 -28.93
CA LEU A 13 -38.15 16.63 -28.60
C LEU A 13 -37.80 16.68 -27.11
N SER A 14 -38.63 16.09 -26.27
CA SER A 14 -38.30 15.77 -24.88
C SER A 14 -37.23 14.69 -24.87
N GLY A 15 -35.97 15.09 -25.02
CA GLY A 15 -34.83 14.27 -24.72
C GLY A 15 -34.73 14.07 -23.22
N CYS A 16 -35.19 12.92 -22.72
CA CYS A 16 -34.78 12.45 -21.40
C CYS A 16 -33.29 12.11 -21.48
N ALA A 17 -32.43 13.08 -21.18
CA ALA A 17 -31.07 12.80 -20.76
C ALA A 17 -31.16 12.08 -19.41
N THR A 18 -31.22 10.76 -19.46
CA THR A 18 -31.01 9.93 -18.28
C THR A 18 -29.59 10.23 -17.83
N ASN A 19 -29.44 10.99 -16.74
CA ASN A 19 -28.17 11.13 -16.06
C ASN A 19 -27.73 9.71 -15.69
N GLY A 20 -26.83 9.15 -16.49
CA GLY A 20 -26.01 8.02 -16.10
C GLY A 20 -25.21 8.50 -14.91
N SER A 21 -25.73 8.25 -13.72
CA SER A 21 -24.94 8.25 -12.50
C SER A 21 -23.94 7.11 -12.68
N SER A 22 -22.80 7.46 -13.29
CA SER A 22 -21.62 6.63 -13.19
C SER A 22 -21.38 6.44 -11.69
N ALA A 23 -21.16 5.20 -11.28
CA ALA A 23 -20.87 4.79 -9.90
C ALA A 23 -19.51 5.32 -9.38
N TRP A 24 -19.17 6.57 -9.70
CA TRP A 24 -17.89 7.22 -9.48
C TRP A 24 -18.09 8.59 -8.81
N SER A 25 -19.08 8.75 -7.94
CA SER A 25 -18.98 9.78 -6.90
C SER A 25 -18.21 9.19 -5.73
N LYS A 26 -16.88 9.10 -5.86
CA LYS A 26 -16.03 8.99 -4.67
C LYS A 26 -16.39 10.21 -3.81
N GLN A 27 -17.01 9.98 -2.66
CA GLN A 27 -17.34 11.03 -1.70
C GLN A 27 -16.06 11.85 -1.51
N ALA A 28 -16.01 13.08 -2.03
CA ALA A 28 -14.84 13.93 -1.82
C ALA A 28 -14.73 14.22 -0.32
N CYS A 29 -13.51 14.29 0.23
CA CYS A 29 -13.37 14.76 1.61
C CYS A 29 -13.99 16.15 1.72
N SER A 30 -14.62 16.45 2.85
CA SER A 30 -15.08 17.82 3.13
C SER A 30 -13.91 18.79 2.95
N LYS A 31 -14.21 19.91 2.28
CA LYS A 31 -13.24 21.00 2.13
C LYS A 31 -12.89 21.52 3.53
N LEU A 32 -11.60 21.72 3.76
CA LEU A 32 -11.08 22.27 5.00
C LEU A 32 -11.24 23.79 4.99
N ASP A 33 -11.42 24.39 6.16
CA ASP A 33 -11.29 25.84 6.31
C ASP A 33 -9.81 26.25 6.39
N SER A 34 -9.53 27.54 6.22
CA SER A 34 -8.15 28.06 6.18
C SER A 34 -7.36 27.77 7.47
N ASP A 35 -8.03 27.78 8.62
CA ASP A 35 -7.39 27.54 9.92
C ASP A 35 -7.05 26.06 10.07
N GLN A 36 -7.92 25.16 9.61
CA GLN A 36 -7.68 23.73 9.54
C GLN A 36 -6.52 23.41 8.58
N GLU A 37 -6.51 24.01 7.38
CA GLU A 37 -5.43 23.81 6.41
C GLU A 37 -4.07 24.24 6.96
N LEU A 38 -4.00 25.45 7.55
CA LEU A 38 -2.78 25.96 8.18
C LEU A 38 -2.31 25.03 9.32
N SER A 39 -3.25 24.57 10.14
CA SER A 39 -2.96 23.69 11.27
C SER A 39 -2.45 22.32 10.85
N LEU A 40 -3.03 21.76 9.78
CA LEU A 40 -2.57 20.51 9.19
C LEU A 40 -1.19 20.64 8.53
N SER A 41 -0.94 21.74 7.81
CA SER A 41 0.37 22.01 7.21
C SER A 41 1.45 22.08 8.28
N LEU A 42 1.21 22.81 9.37
CA LEU A 42 2.16 22.88 10.48
C LEU A 42 2.43 21.49 11.09
N ALA A 43 1.39 20.68 11.28
CA ALA A 43 1.55 19.33 11.78
C ALA A 43 2.36 18.46 10.81
N ASP A 44 2.10 18.55 9.50
CA ASP A 44 2.81 17.80 8.46
C ASP A 44 4.29 18.18 8.40
N ASP A 45 4.62 19.48 8.51
CA ASP A 45 6.01 19.96 8.57
C ASP A 45 6.75 19.39 9.79
N MET A 46 6.13 19.47 10.97
CA MET A 46 6.69 18.88 12.18
C MET A 46 6.91 17.36 12.05
N ILE A 47 5.97 16.64 11.45
CA ILE A 47 6.09 15.20 11.21
C ILE A 47 7.20 14.91 10.20
N GLY A 48 7.33 15.72 9.14
CA GLY A 48 8.38 15.62 8.13
C GLY A 48 9.78 15.83 8.71
N GLU A 49 9.91 16.71 9.71
CA GLU A 49 11.14 16.92 10.48
C GLU A 49 11.40 15.83 11.55
N GLY A 50 10.49 14.86 11.69
CA GLY A 50 10.61 13.79 12.70
C GLY A 50 10.12 14.19 14.10
N LYS A 51 9.54 15.38 14.28
CA LYS A 51 8.97 15.86 15.55
C LYS A 51 7.56 15.29 15.77
N LEU A 52 7.46 13.96 15.85
CA LEU A 52 6.19 13.22 15.86
C LEU A 52 5.23 13.65 16.99
N HIS A 53 5.74 13.83 18.21
CA HIS A 53 4.92 14.26 19.35
C HIS A 53 4.38 15.69 19.20
N ALA A 54 5.17 16.61 18.63
CA ALA A 54 4.75 17.99 18.39
C ALA A 54 3.71 18.07 17.27
N GLY A 55 3.91 17.28 16.20
CA GLY A 55 2.91 17.11 15.15
C GLY A 55 1.61 16.53 15.70
N LEU A 56 1.67 15.49 16.54
CA LEU A 56 0.49 14.90 17.17
C LEU A 56 -0.27 15.89 18.06
N ALA A 57 0.43 16.69 18.86
CA ALA A 57 -0.19 17.73 19.68
C ALA A 57 -0.96 18.76 18.83
N ASN A 58 -0.41 19.12 17.66
CA ASN A 58 -1.10 20.00 16.71
C ASN A 58 -2.30 19.34 16.02
N LEU A 59 -2.29 18.02 15.85
CA LEU A 59 -3.45 17.30 15.30
C LEU A 59 -4.58 17.17 16.32
N GLN A 60 -4.26 17.07 17.62
CA GLN A 60 -5.25 16.91 18.69
C GLN A 60 -6.13 18.13 18.93
N ARG A 61 -5.73 19.32 18.44
CA ARG A 61 -6.56 20.54 18.49
C ARG A 61 -7.53 20.67 17.32
N LEU A 62 -7.50 19.73 16.37
CA LEU A 62 -8.38 19.74 15.20
C LEU A 62 -9.57 18.78 15.38
N PRO A 63 -10.70 19.00 14.68
CA PRO A 63 -11.85 18.11 14.76
C PRO A 63 -11.52 16.66 14.37
N GLU A 64 -11.88 15.70 15.23
CA GLU A 64 -11.56 14.27 15.07
C GLU A 64 -12.42 13.56 14.00
N ASP A 65 -13.52 14.17 13.57
CA ASP A 65 -14.40 13.64 12.53
C ASP A 65 -13.76 13.79 11.13
N LEU A 66 -12.87 14.75 10.94
CA LEU A 66 -12.13 14.98 9.70
C LEU A 66 -11.25 13.77 9.34
N PRO A 67 -11.51 13.11 8.18
CA PRO A 67 -10.66 12.01 7.70
C PRO A 67 -9.17 12.40 7.59
N GLN A 68 -8.90 13.65 7.20
CA GLN A 68 -7.55 14.20 7.04
C GLN A 68 -6.76 14.22 8.36
N VAL A 69 -7.42 14.50 9.48
CA VAL A 69 -6.82 14.50 10.82
C VAL A 69 -6.58 13.05 11.27
N ARG A 70 -7.59 12.19 11.15
CA ARG A 70 -7.49 10.76 11.52
C ARG A 70 -6.36 10.05 10.76
N MET A 71 -6.21 10.32 9.46
CA MET A 71 -5.12 9.77 8.65
C MET A 71 -3.74 10.16 9.17
N ARG A 72 -3.52 11.44 9.50
CA ARG A 72 -2.23 11.91 10.00
C ARG A 72 -1.94 11.39 11.40
N LYS A 73 -2.93 11.37 12.29
CA LYS A 73 -2.79 10.75 13.62
C LYS A 73 -2.44 9.28 13.48
N ALA A 74 -3.11 8.53 12.61
CA ALA A 74 -2.80 7.12 12.36
C ALA A 74 -1.36 6.91 11.91
N LYS A 75 -0.87 7.77 10.99
CA LYS A 75 0.53 7.75 10.53
C LYS A 75 1.51 8.00 11.68
N VAL A 76 1.25 8.99 12.53
CA VAL A 76 2.10 9.29 13.69
C VAL A 76 2.09 8.13 14.68
N TYR A 77 0.92 7.62 15.05
CA TYR A 77 0.79 6.47 15.94
C TYR A 77 1.52 5.23 15.41
N ARG A 78 1.45 4.98 14.10
CA ARG A 78 2.20 3.88 13.46
C ARG A 78 3.71 4.08 13.60
N GLN A 79 4.21 5.28 13.37
CA GLN A 79 5.65 5.59 13.51
C GLN A 79 6.13 5.48 14.96
N LEU A 80 5.27 5.80 15.93
CA LEU A 80 5.52 5.63 17.37
C LEU A 80 5.31 4.18 17.86
N GLY A 81 4.86 3.26 17.00
CA GLY A 81 4.55 1.88 17.40
C GLY A 81 3.33 1.75 18.33
N GLN A 82 2.46 2.76 18.37
CA GLN A 82 1.27 2.78 19.23
C GLN A 82 0.09 2.05 18.56
N SER A 83 -0.68 1.31 19.36
CA SER A 83 -1.83 0.52 18.91
C SER A 83 -2.97 1.36 18.33
N ASP A 84 -3.03 2.65 18.69
CA ASP A 84 -4.06 3.59 18.28
C ASP A 84 -4.10 3.83 16.75
N ALA A 85 -3.03 3.45 16.03
CA ALA A 85 -2.96 3.58 14.59
C ALA A 85 -4.02 2.74 13.85
N GLU A 86 -4.24 1.49 14.27
CA GLU A 86 -5.12 0.56 13.58
C GLU A 86 -6.59 1.02 13.55
N PRO A 87 -7.24 1.38 14.68
CA PRO A 87 -8.63 1.83 14.65
C PRO A 87 -8.80 3.11 13.80
N LEU A 88 -7.82 4.01 13.79
CA LEU A 88 -7.89 5.22 12.97
C LEU A 88 -7.82 4.87 11.48
N TYR A 89 -6.89 4.01 11.04
CA TYR A 89 -6.86 3.56 9.64
C TYR A 89 -8.13 2.82 9.23
N ARG A 90 -8.68 1.95 10.09
CA ARG A 90 -9.98 1.28 9.84
C ARG A 90 -11.11 2.28 9.65
N SER A 91 -11.11 3.36 10.43
CA SER A 91 -12.15 4.40 10.34
C SER A 91 -12.13 5.19 9.02
N LEU A 92 -11.05 5.10 8.24
CA LEU A 92 -10.91 5.75 6.93
C LEU A 92 -11.49 4.93 5.78
N LEU A 93 -11.72 3.61 5.97
CA LEU A 93 -12.12 2.69 4.90
C LEU A 93 -13.48 3.05 4.28
N SER A 94 -14.34 3.75 5.02
CA SER A 94 -15.64 4.24 4.55
C SER A 94 -15.62 5.72 4.16
N THR A 95 -14.44 6.30 3.91
CA THR A 95 -14.26 7.72 3.60
C THR A 95 -13.59 7.93 2.25
N CYS A 96 -13.43 9.19 1.87
CA CYS A 96 -12.60 9.62 0.74
C CYS A 96 -11.15 9.11 0.80
N LEU A 97 -10.61 8.82 2.00
CA LEU A 97 -9.23 8.38 2.23
C LEU A 97 -9.13 6.86 2.42
N ALA A 98 -10.02 6.09 1.77
CA ALA A 98 -10.01 4.64 1.87
C ALA A 98 -8.70 4.02 1.34
N ALA A 99 -8.07 4.64 0.32
CA ALA A 99 -6.79 4.16 -0.20
C ALA A 99 -5.67 4.24 0.85
N GLU A 100 -5.60 5.37 1.57
CA GLU A 100 -4.65 5.63 2.64
C GLU A 100 -4.94 4.77 3.88
N GLY A 101 -6.23 4.54 4.18
CA GLY A 101 -6.66 3.59 5.21
C GLY A 101 -6.16 2.17 4.92
N GLU A 102 -6.44 1.66 3.72
CA GLU A 102 -5.94 0.35 3.27
C GLU A 102 -4.40 0.31 3.25
N HIS A 103 -3.74 1.37 2.78
CA HIS A 103 -2.28 1.45 2.77
C HIS A 103 -1.69 1.35 4.18
N GLY A 104 -2.23 2.12 5.12
CA GLY A 104 -1.79 2.11 6.51
C GLY A 104 -2.00 0.76 7.22
N LEU A 105 -3.13 0.09 6.98
CA LEU A 105 -3.37 -1.27 7.48
C LEU A 105 -2.40 -2.28 6.87
N GLY A 106 -2.09 -2.15 5.58
CA GLY A 106 -1.05 -2.93 4.91
C GLY A 106 0.32 -2.75 5.55
N GLN A 107 0.70 -1.51 5.87
CA GLN A 107 1.95 -1.19 6.55
C GLN A 107 2.02 -1.76 7.97
N LEU A 108 0.92 -1.71 8.73
CA LEU A 108 0.83 -2.31 10.07
C LEU A 108 0.93 -3.84 10.03
N ALA A 109 0.26 -4.48 9.08
CA ALA A 109 0.37 -5.93 8.90
C ALA A 109 1.80 -6.33 8.50
N ALA A 110 2.42 -5.59 7.59
CA ALA A 110 3.81 -5.82 7.17
C ALA A 110 4.80 -5.65 8.33
N SER A 111 4.61 -4.66 9.22
CA SER A 111 5.47 -4.48 10.39
C SER A 111 5.31 -5.60 11.43
N ARG A 112 4.17 -6.29 11.43
CA ARG A 112 3.91 -7.49 12.24
C ARG A 112 4.36 -8.78 11.55
N HIS A 113 5.04 -8.68 10.40
CA HIS A 113 5.44 -9.79 9.54
C HIS A 113 4.28 -10.64 9.00
N ASP A 114 3.04 -10.15 9.07
CA ASP A 114 1.88 -10.77 8.44
C ASP A 114 1.79 -10.35 6.97
N ASN A 115 2.64 -10.97 6.15
CA ASN A 115 2.73 -10.64 4.73
C ASN A 115 1.42 -10.98 3.97
N ALA A 116 0.63 -11.94 4.45
CA ALA A 116 -0.62 -12.34 3.80
C ALA A 116 -1.66 -11.22 3.95
N LEU A 117 -1.89 -10.75 5.18
CA LEU A 117 -2.81 -9.66 5.44
C LEU A 117 -2.31 -8.33 4.83
N ALA A 118 -1.00 -8.08 4.89
CA ALA A 118 -0.39 -6.92 4.24
C ALA A 118 -0.66 -6.89 2.74
N LEU A 119 -0.52 -8.04 2.07
CA LEU A 119 -0.79 -8.16 0.64
C LEU A 119 -2.25 -7.84 0.30
N GLU A 120 -3.22 -8.34 1.08
CA GLU A 120 -4.63 -8.06 0.83
C GLU A 120 -4.95 -6.56 0.90
N HIS A 121 -4.50 -5.90 1.96
CA HIS A 121 -4.70 -4.47 2.17
C HIS A 121 -4.00 -3.63 1.09
N LEU A 122 -2.72 -3.92 0.79
CA LEU A 122 -1.98 -3.17 -0.23
C LEU A 122 -2.55 -3.38 -1.64
N LYS A 123 -3.08 -4.57 -1.97
CA LYS A 123 -3.80 -4.78 -3.23
C LYS A 123 -5.10 -3.98 -3.29
N ARG A 124 -5.82 -3.80 -2.17
CA ARG A 124 -6.99 -2.90 -2.11
C ARG A 124 -6.57 -1.45 -2.30
N ALA A 125 -5.55 -0.99 -1.58
CA ALA A 125 -4.98 0.35 -1.73
C ALA A 125 -4.58 0.66 -3.17
N ALA A 126 -3.85 -0.26 -3.83
CA ALA A 126 -3.40 -0.10 -5.21
C ALA A 126 -4.56 -0.08 -6.24
N ARG A 127 -5.71 -0.70 -5.93
CA ARG A 127 -6.92 -0.56 -6.77
C ARG A 127 -7.60 0.78 -6.57
N LEU A 128 -7.59 1.33 -5.36
CA LEU A 128 -8.23 2.60 -5.02
C LEU A 128 -7.42 3.81 -5.51
N SER A 129 -6.10 3.71 -5.44
CA SER A 129 -5.13 4.72 -5.89
C SER A 129 -4.02 4.07 -6.74
N PRO A 130 -4.28 3.78 -8.02
CA PRO A 130 -3.35 3.03 -8.86
C PRO A 130 -2.07 3.79 -9.25
N THR A 131 -2.06 5.11 -9.06
CA THR A 131 -0.94 6.02 -9.41
C THR A 131 -0.16 6.50 -8.19
N ASP A 132 -0.43 5.98 -6.99
CA ASP A 132 0.36 6.30 -5.79
C ASP A 132 1.63 5.46 -5.77
N GLU A 133 2.78 6.12 -5.88
CA GLU A 133 4.09 5.47 -5.96
C GLU A 133 4.46 4.72 -4.68
N LYS A 134 4.00 5.21 -3.51
CA LYS A 134 4.34 4.63 -2.21
C LYS A 134 3.55 3.35 -1.99
N ILE A 135 2.28 3.33 -2.38
CA ILE A 135 1.46 2.11 -2.36
C ILE A 135 2.08 1.05 -3.27
N ARG A 136 2.48 1.42 -4.49
CA ARG A 136 3.17 0.53 -5.44
C ARG A 136 4.46 -0.04 -4.83
N ASN A 137 5.30 0.83 -4.29
CA ASN A 137 6.54 0.43 -3.64
C ASN A 137 6.29 -0.56 -2.48
N ASP A 138 5.37 -0.26 -1.58
CA ASP A 138 5.10 -1.12 -0.41
C ASP A 138 4.49 -2.46 -0.83
N LEU A 139 3.64 -2.47 -1.86
CA LEU A 139 3.11 -3.71 -2.44
C LEU A 139 4.23 -4.57 -3.03
N GLY A 140 5.17 -3.96 -3.76
CA GLY A 140 6.36 -4.65 -4.26
C GLY A 140 7.24 -5.23 -3.16
N VAL A 141 7.40 -4.50 -2.04
CA VAL A 141 8.12 -4.97 -0.85
C VAL A 141 7.46 -6.23 -0.28
N VAL A 142 6.13 -6.26 -0.15
CA VAL A 142 5.41 -7.42 0.37
C VAL A 142 5.51 -8.62 -0.57
N TYR A 143 5.38 -8.42 -1.88
CA TYR A 143 5.61 -9.49 -2.86
C TYR A 143 7.03 -10.08 -2.75
N LEU A 144 8.05 -9.22 -2.61
CA LEU A 144 9.43 -9.67 -2.44
C LEU A 144 9.62 -10.49 -1.15
N ASN A 145 9.01 -10.05 -0.04
CA ASN A 145 9.05 -10.80 1.22
C ASN A 145 8.40 -12.18 1.11
N GLN A 146 7.41 -12.35 0.23
CA GLN A 146 6.78 -13.63 -0.08
C GLN A 146 7.52 -14.44 -1.15
N GLY A 147 8.58 -13.89 -1.75
CA GLY A 147 9.35 -14.52 -2.81
C GLY A 147 8.74 -14.39 -4.20
N ASP A 148 7.62 -13.68 -4.37
CA ASP A 148 7.06 -13.37 -5.70
C ASP A 148 7.85 -12.24 -6.36
N THR A 149 9.04 -12.61 -6.83
CA THR A 149 10.00 -11.70 -7.45
C THR A 149 9.49 -11.06 -8.74
N ARG A 150 8.54 -11.71 -9.44
CA ARG A 150 7.96 -11.16 -10.68
C ARG A 150 7.02 -10.01 -10.38
N GLN A 151 6.08 -10.21 -9.46
CA GLN A 151 5.16 -9.15 -9.06
C GLN A 151 5.90 -8.02 -8.34
N ALA A 152 6.88 -8.34 -7.50
CA ALA A 152 7.73 -7.32 -6.87
C ALA A 152 8.40 -6.42 -7.91
N ARG A 153 8.99 -7.01 -8.96
CA ARG A 153 9.65 -6.24 -10.04
C ARG A 153 8.67 -5.31 -10.75
N PHE A 154 7.47 -5.80 -11.07
CA PHE A 154 6.44 -5.01 -11.73
C PHE A 154 6.10 -3.76 -10.89
N GLU A 155 5.77 -3.95 -9.62
CA GLU A 155 5.36 -2.85 -8.75
C GLU A 155 6.48 -1.84 -8.49
N PHE A 156 7.74 -2.30 -8.34
CA PHE A 156 8.89 -1.38 -8.20
C PHE A 156 9.13 -0.55 -9.46
N LEU A 157 9.05 -1.15 -10.65
CA LEU A 157 9.21 -0.42 -11.91
C LEU A 157 8.07 0.59 -12.09
N THR A 158 6.83 0.22 -11.79
CA THR A 158 5.70 1.15 -11.81
C THR A 158 5.90 2.31 -10.83
N ALA A 159 6.35 2.05 -9.61
CA ALA A 159 6.64 3.11 -8.63
C ALA A 159 7.74 4.08 -9.14
N MET A 160 8.81 3.54 -9.71
CA MET A 160 9.90 4.35 -10.30
C MET A 160 9.43 5.21 -11.48
N GLU A 161 8.53 4.69 -12.32
CA GLU A 161 7.98 5.43 -13.46
C GLU A 161 7.01 6.54 -13.03
N LEU A 162 6.23 6.30 -11.96
CA LEU A 162 5.33 7.28 -11.37
C LEU A 162 6.07 8.45 -10.70
N LYS A 163 7.24 8.17 -10.10
CA LYS A 163 8.06 9.19 -9.43
C LYS A 163 9.55 8.90 -9.57
N GLN A 164 10.15 9.54 -10.56
CA GLN A 164 11.53 9.26 -10.98
C GLN A 164 12.59 9.75 -9.98
N ASP A 165 12.23 10.74 -9.16
CA ASP A 165 13.04 11.40 -8.15
C ASP A 165 13.02 10.70 -6.79
N ASP A 166 12.14 9.70 -6.60
CA ASP A 166 12.12 8.88 -5.38
C ASP A 166 13.06 7.66 -5.52
N GLN A 167 14.16 7.70 -4.76
CA GLN A 167 15.15 6.62 -4.76
C GLN A 167 14.66 5.34 -4.06
N LEU A 168 13.55 5.37 -3.30
CA LEU A 168 13.10 4.23 -2.49
C LEU A 168 12.74 3.01 -3.35
N ALA A 169 11.94 3.20 -4.40
CA ALA A 169 11.56 2.12 -5.32
C ALA A 169 12.79 1.59 -6.09
N THR A 170 13.69 2.48 -6.48
CA THR A 170 14.97 2.11 -7.11
C THR A 170 15.82 1.25 -6.19
N LEU A 171 15.92 1.61 -4.91
CA LEU A 171 16.68 0.85 -3.91
C LEU A 171 16.08 -0.55 -3.67
N ASN A 172 14.75 -0.66 -3.66
CA ASN A 172 14.07 -1.94 -3.54
C ASN A 172 14.25 -2.81 -4.80
N LEU A 173 14.29 -2.22 -6.00
CA LEU A 173 14.66 -2.93 -7.22
C LEU A 173 16.11 -3.42 -7.20
N VAL A 174 17.06 -2.61 -6.68
CA VAL A 174 18.45 -3.04 -6.47
C VAL A 174 18.52 -4.23 -5.50
N THR A 175 17.78 -4.16 -4.38
CA THR A 175 17.66 -5.28 -3.44
C THR A 175 17.16 -6.55 -4.13
N LEU A 176 16.11 -6.44 -4.94
CA LEU A 176 15.56 -7.56 -5.71
C LEU A 176 16.58 -8.16 -6.68
N LEU A 177 17.30 -7.31 -7.42
CA LEU A 177 18.33 -7.77 -8.36
C LEU A 177 19.47 -8.50 -7.65
N ILE A 178 19.91 -8.01 -6.50
CA ILE A 178 20.93 -8.67 -5.66
C ILE A 178 20.40 -10.00 -5.12
N TYR A 179 19.16 -10.03 -4.63
CA TYR A 179 18.50 -11.24 -4.16
C TYR A 179 18.49 -12.34 -5.24
N GLN A 180 18.24 -11.97 -6.49
CA GLN A 180 18.29 -12.86 -7.66
C GLN A 180 19.70 -13.21 -8.15
N GLY A 181 20.75 -12.56 -7.64
CA GLY A 181 22.13 -12.72 -8.11
C GLY A 181 22.43 -11.97 -9.41
N ASN A 182 21.56 -11.05 -9.84
CA ASN A 182 21.71 -10.23 -11.03
C ASN A 182 22.64 -9.03 -10.77
N TRP A 183 23.87 -9.29 -10.34
CA TRP A 183 24.84 -8.29 -9.87
C TRP A 183 25.17 -7.21 -10.91
N LYS A 184 25.29 -7.59 -12.19
CA LYS A 184 25.57 -6.64 -13.27
C LYS A 184 24.45 -5.60 -13.41
N GLN A 185 23.19 -6.06 -13.50
CA GLN A 185 22.03 -5.17 -13.60
C GLN A 185 21.88 -4.30 -12.35
N ALA A 186 22.15 -4.84 -11.16
CA ALA A 186 22.14 -4.08 -9.92
C ALA A 186 23.18 -2.95 -9.94
N SER A 187 24.42 -3.25 -10.35
CA SER A 187 25.50 -2.26 -10.48
C SER A 187 25.17 -1.16 -11.49
N ASP A 188 24.66 -1.55 -12.67
CA ASP A 188 24.26 -0.60 -13.71
C ASP A 188 23.13 0.33 -13.23
N LEU A 189 22.21 -0.19 -12.41
CA LEU A 189 21.13 0.61 -11.83
C LEU A 189 21.64 1.53 -10.71
N VAL A 190 22.50 1.05 -9.81
CA VAL A 190 23.16 1.84 -8.77
C VAL A 190 23.87 3.05 -9.36
N ASN A 191 24.65 2.84 -10.42
CA ASN A 191 25.42 3.90 -11.08
C ASN A 191 24.50 4.92 -11.75
N ARG A 192 23.46 4.48 -12.48
CA ARG A 192 22.50 5.36 -13.16
C ARG A 192 21.68 6.21 -12.17
N ALA A 193 21.31 5.62 -11.04
CA ALA A 193 20.48 6.28 -10.04
C ALA A 193 21.30 7.09 -9.01
N GLY A 194 22.63 7.07 -9.10
CA GLY A 194 23.50 7.80 -8.16
C GLY A 194 23.33 7.35 -6.70
N LEU A 195 23.09 6.05 -6.47
CA LEU A 195 22.89 5.54 -5.11
C LEU A 195 24.19 5.58 -4.30
N LYS A 196 24.08 6.05 -3.06
CA LYS A 196 25.21 6.14 -2.12
C LYS A 196 25.66 4.76 -1.66
N PRO A 197 26.96 4.58 -1.31
CA PRO A 197 27.47 3.31 -0.82
C PRO A 197 26.67 2.71 0.34
N GLU A 198 26.23 3.54 1.29
CA GLU A 198 25.40 3.12 2.43
C GLU A 198 24.07 2.50 1.98
N GLN A 199 23.39 3.10 1.00
CA GLN A 199 22.16 2.56 0.44
C GLN A 199 22.41 1.19 -0.19
N VAL A 200 23.51 1.04 -0.93
CA VAL A 200 23.89 -0.24 -1.56
C VAL A 200 24.20 -1.31 -0.52
N THR A 201 24.87 -0.97 0.58
CA THR A 201 25.12 -1.88 1.71
C THR A 201 23.81 -2.36 2.32
N ASN A 202 22.88 -1.45 2.64
CA ASN A 202 21.57 -1.79 3.19
C ASN A 202 20.76 -2.71 2.25
N ALA A 203 20.84 -2.49 0.94
CA ALA A 203 20.21 -3.35 -0.06
C ALA A 203 20.80 -4.78 -0.07
N LYS A 204 22.13 -4.91 0.03
CA LYS A 204 22.81 -6.21 0.11
C LYS A 204 22.40 -6.98 1.36
N GLU A 205 22.44 -6.33 2.53
CA GLU A 205 22.04 -6.94 3.79
C GLU A 205 20.58 -7.42 3.76
N ARG A 206 19.68 -6.61 3.20
CA ARG A 206 18.28 -7.00 3.03
C ARG A 206 18.13 -8.21 2.12
N ALA A 207 18.83 -8.25 0.99
CA ALA A 207 18.80 -9.37 0.07
C ALA A 207 19.32 -10.68 0.70
N GLU A 208 20.36 -10.60 1.53
CA GLU A 208 20.88 -11.74 2.28
C GLU A 208 19.89 -12.25 3.34
N LYS A 209 19.26 -11.33 4.10
CA LYS A 209 18.21 -11.69 5.06
C LYS A 209 17.05 -12.42 4.38
N LEU A 210 16.60 -11.93 3.21
CA LEU A 210 15.55 -12.58 2.42
C LEU A 210 15.96 -14.00 1.98
N ARG A 211 17.19 -14.17 1.47
CA ARG A 211 17.73 -15.49 1.08
C ARG A 211 17.76 -16.47 2.26
N ASN A 212 18.19 -15.99 3.42
CA ASN A 212 18.28 -16.81 4.63
C ASN A 212 16.91 -17.20 5.16
N ALA A 213 15.93 -16.29 5.10
CA ALA A 213 14.54 -16.59 5.47
C ALA A 213 13.94 -17.69 4.59
N VAL A 214 14.16 -17.65 3.27
CA VAL A 214 13.70 -18.68 2.33
C VAL A 214 14.37 -20.03 2.61
N LYS A 215 15.69 -20.05 2.83
CA LYS A 215 16.42 -21.29 3.20
C LYS A 215 15.88 -21.91 4.49
N LYS A 216 15.60 -21.08 5.50
CA LYS A 216 15.03 -21.54 6.77
C LYS A 216 13.63 -22.14 6.58
N SER A 217 12.80 -21.50 5.76
CA SER A 217 11.45 -22.01 5.42
C SER A 217 11.52 -23.36 4.70
N ALA A 218 12.41 -23.49 3.71
CA ALA A 218 12.61 -24.73 2.97
C ALA A 218 13.11 -25.88 3.87
N ASN A 219 14.07 -25.60 4.76
CA ASN A 219 14.57 -26.61 5.70
C ASN A 219 13.54 -26.97 6.78
N GLY A 220 12.73 -26.03 7.27
CA GLY A 220 11.68 -26.30 8.26
C GLY A 220 10.54 -27.19 7.72
N GLN A 221 10.21 -27.05 6.44
CA GLN A 221 9.24 -27.92 5.75
C GLN A 221 9.79 -29.32 5.45
N ALA A 222 11.10 -29.45 5.23
CA ALA A 222 11.74 -30.75 5.01
C ALA A 222 11.79 -31.62 6.29
N VAL A 223 11.88 -31.01 7.47
CA VAL A 223 11.91 -31.73 8.77
C VAL A 223 10.52 -32.16 9.23
N SER A 224 9.46 -31.42 8.90
CA SER A 224 8.08 -31.81 9.25
C SER A 224 7.48 -32.89 8.34
N ALA A 225 8.06 -33.12 7.15
CA ALA A 225 7.60 -34.16 6.22
C ALA A 225 8.12 -35.57 6.54
N THR A 226 9.10 -35.73 7.43
CA THR A 226 9.71 -37.03 7.75
C THR A 226 9.05 -37.77 8.93
N ASP A 227 8.07 -37.18 9.61
CA ASP A 227 7.46 -37.75 10.84
C ASP A 227 6.08 -38.42 10.63
N SER A 228 5.71 -38.73 9.39
CA SER A 228 4.46 -39.46 9.07
C SER A 228 4.73 -40.78 8.35
N SER A 229 5.37 -41.72 9.05
CA SER A 229 5.33 -43.14 8.67
C SER A 229 4.13 -43.82 9.34
N PRO A 230 3.22 -44.46 8.59
CA PRO A 230 2.08 -45.17 9.18
C PRO A 230 2.56 -46.50 9.79
N SER A 231 2.45 -46.64 11.10
CA SER A 231 2.63 -47.95 11.77
C SER A 231 1.56 -48.91 11.28
N SER A 232 1.95 -49.90 10.47
CA SER A 232 1.14 -51.04 10.10
C SER A 232 0.93 -51.95 11.31
N VAL A 233 -0.27 -51.86 11.90
CA VAL A 233 -0.76 -52.84 12.87
C VAL A 233 -1.12 -54.11 12.10
N ASN A 234 -0.25 -55.11 12.16
CA ASN A 234 -0.54 -56.46 11.69
C ASN A 234 -1.00 -57.29 12.91
N GLN A 235 -2.29 -57.56 13.04
CA GLN A 235 -2.81 -58.53 14.03
C GLN A 235 -3.02 -59.89 13.36
N PRO A 236 -2.58 -61.01 13.98
CA PRO A 236 -2.88 -62.34 13.46
C PRO A 236 -4.29 -62.78 13.89
N ILE A 237 -5.00 -63.34 12.92
CA ILE A 237 -6.29 -64.03 13.11
C ILE A 237 -6.01 -65.39 13.76
N THR A 238 -6.48 -65.60 14.98
CA THR A 238 -6.59 -66.95 15.57
C THR A 238 -8.02 -67.45 15.43
N GLN A 239 -8.19 -68.48 14.59
CA GLN A 239 -9.36 -69.37 14.62
C GLN A 239 -9.05 -70.56 15.54
N ARG A 240 -9.80 -70.70 16.63
CA ARG A 240 -10.44 -71.95 17.10
C ARG A 240 -11.24 -71.69 18.37
#